data_AF-A0A7C7YP77-F1
#
_entry.id   AF-A0A7C7YP77-F1
#
_cell.length_a   1.000
_cell.length_b   1.000
_cell.length_c   1.000
_cell.angle_alpha   90.00
_cell.angle_beta   90.00
_cell.angle_gamma   90.00
#
_symmetry.space_group_name_H-M   'P 1'
#
loop_
_entity.id
_entity.type
_entity.pdbx_description
1 polymer ?
#
loop_
_entity_poly.entity_id
_entity_poly.type
_entity_poly.pdbx_seq_one_letter_code
_entity_poly.pdbx_strand_id
1 'polypeptide(L)'
;MHLQGGIRPRFHRGAVLSEGNTSMYFKFDPILHLKRIRGGECCQDKSAIISASGSQRKVGGFTLIELMIVVSIIAVLATLVTKMIQQAQAKAAEAQATTDISTLKNALEQFNRDEGVYPGWDLEVDDPEEFNGFPAMFEGIAGERPPNGKGGKNAPYLELNTSNIVVIDEDFEEEYKKAGRSDLFDSDVEKFYLDPWQVPYFYRENRSKRTKEDWMIRRSGFDLWSAGPDSVNDACYGVAEDGEEEYDDIGNW
;
A
#
# COMPACT_ATOMS: atom_id res chain seq x y z
N MET A 1 9.59 55.86 -53.82
CA MET A 1 9.13 54.46 -53.96
C MET A 1 8.15 54.17 -52.83
N HIS A 2 7.04 53.50 -53.17
CA HIS A 2 5.94 52.87 -52.39
C HIS A 2 6.03 52.82 -50.84
N LEU A 3 4.98 53.25 -50.09
CA LEU A 3 3.78 52.48 -49.60
C LEU A 3 4.18 51.34 -48.63
N GLN A 4 3.64 51.02 -47.45
CA GLN A 4 2.42 51.24 -46.64
C GLN A 4 2.86 50.94 -45.16
N GLY A 5 2.25 51.39 -44.05
CA GLY A 5 0.85 51.27 -43.64
C GLY A 5 0.57 49.91 -42.94
N GLY A 6 0.50 49.86 -41.60
CA GLY A 6 0.05 48.65 -40.86
C GLY A 6 0.09 48.79 -39.34
N ILE A 7 -1.08 48.72 -38.70
CA ILE A 7 -1.41 49.05 -37.29
C ILE A 7 -1.64 47.75 -36.48
N ARG A 8 -1.43 47.82 -35.14
CA ARG A 8 -2.21 47.22 -33.99
C ARG A 8 -1.31 46.47 -32.96
N PRO A 9 -1.78 46.21 -31.72
CA PRO A 9 -2.22 47.18 -30.71
C PRO A 9 -1.57 46.95 -29.32
N ARG A 10 -1.83 47.92 -28.44
CA ARG A 10 -1.42 48.05 -27.03
C ARG A 10 -2.27 47.14 -26.11
N PHE A 11 -1.67 46.49 -25.11
CA PHE A 11 -2.38 46.01 -23.93
C PHE A 11 -1.71 46.49 -22.64
N HIS A 12 -2.55 46.96 -21.72
CA HIS A 12 -2.23 47.68 -20.49
C HIS A 12 -2.00 46.75 -19.29
N ARG A 13 -1.29 47.31 -18.30
CA ARG A 13 -1.13 46.85 -16.90
C ARG A 13 -2.44 46.70 -16.12
N GLY A 14 -2.40 45.85 -15.08
CA GLY A 14 -3.22 45.87 -13.85
C GLY A 14 -3.11 44.50 -13.13
N ALA A 15 -2.39 44.35 -12.00
CA ALA A 15 -2.75 44.64 -10.60
C ALA A 15 -3.95 43.80 -10.09
N VAL A 16 -3.76 42.74 -9.27
CA VAL A 16 -3.62 42.64 -7.79
C VAL A 16 -4.97 42.45 -7.05
N LEU A 17 -4.93 41.63 -5.97
CA LEU A 17 -5.95 41.28 -4.94
C LEU A 17 -6.84 40.06 -5.27
N SER A 18 -7.34 39.24 -4.36
CA SER A 18 -7.13 38.92 -2.92
C SER A 18 -8.10 37.76 -2.61
N GLU A 19 -7.76 36.94 -1.61
CA GLU A 19 -8.68 36.15 -0.77
C GLU A 19 -9.50 34.98 -1.36
N GLY A 20 -9.60 33.91 -0.56
CA GLY A 20 -10.89 33.25 -0.37
C GLY A 20 -11.01 31.81 -0.83
N ASN A 21 -10.49 30.90 0.01
CA ASN A 21 -11.15 29.65 0.43
C ASN A 21 -12.55 29.40 -0.16
N THR A 22 -12.77 28.26 -0.84
CA THR A 22 -14.08 27.58 -0.75
C THR A 22 -14.03 26.13 -1.21
N SER A 23 -14.20 25.27 -0.21
CA SER A 23 -14.62 23.88 -0.24
C SER A 23 -15.83 23.66 -1.16
N MET A 24 -15.71 22.67 -2.04
CA MET A 24 -16.76 22.26 -2.98
C MET A 24 -17.68 21.23 -2.30
N TYR A 25 -18.78 21.69 -1.71
CA TYR A 25 -19.88 20.82 -1.25
C TYR A 25 -20.98 20.76 -2.32
N PHE A 26 -21.36 19.54 -2.72
CA PHE A 26 -22.53 19.29 -3.56
C PHE A 26 -23.81 19.38 -2.70
N LYS A 27 -24.60 20.44 -2.89
CA LYS A 27 -25.96 20.57 -2.37
C LYS A 27 -26.97 20.06 -3.41
N PHE A 28 -27.77 19.07 -3.02
CA PHE A 28 -28.99 18.65 -3.72
C PHE A 28 -30.18 19.38 -3.11
N ASP A 29 -30.85 20.24 -3.88
CA ASP A 29 -32.13 20.85 -3.51
C ASP A 29 -33.30 20.14 -4.24
N PRO A 30 -34.26 19.54 -3.51
CA PRO A 30 -35.47 18.97 -4.10
C PRO A 30 -36.57 20.03 -4.22
N ILE A 31 -37.01 20.31 -5.45
CA ILE A 31 -38.14 21.22 -5.71
C ILE A 31 -39.45 20.42 -5.70
N LEU A 32 -40.21 20.57 -4.61
CA LEU A 32 -41.65 20.31 -4.53
C LEU A 32 -42.40 21.58 -4.96
N HIS A 33 -43.21 21.49 -6.02
CA HIS A 33 -44.20 22.53 -6.36
C HIS A 33 -45.57 21.89 -6.58
N LEU A 34 -46.42 21.93 -5.55
CA LEU A 34 -47.84 21.61 -5.67
C LEU A 34 -48.56 22.73 -6.40
N LYS A 35 -49.03 22.46 -7.63
CA LYS A 35 -50.11 23.24 -8.25
C LYS A 35 -51.43 22.52 -8.09
N ARG A 36 -52.23 23.08 -7.19
CA ARG A 36 -53.66 22.86 -6.99
C ARG A 36 -54.43 23.34 -8.23
N ILE A 37 -55.21 22.46 -8.87
CA ILE A 37 -56.29 22.86 -9.79
C ILE A 37 -57.58 22.18 -9.30
N ARG A 38 -58.60 23.01 -9.04
CA ARG A 38 -59.96 22.63 -8.69
C ARG A 38 -60.83 22.58 -9.96
N GLY A 39 -61.65 21.53 -10.05
CA GLY A 39 -63.07 21.59 -10.41
C GLY A 39 -63.48 21.81 -11.87
N GLY A 40 -64.33 20.93 -12.40
CA GLY A 40 -65.06 21.18 -13.65
C GLY A 40 -65.59 19.91 -14.33
N GLU A 41 -66.77 19.50 -13.86
CA GLU A 41 -67.80 18.54 -14.32
C GLU A 41 -67.77 17.90 -15.73
N CYS A 42 -68.11 16.59 -15.72
CA CYS A 42 -69.15 15.88 -16.49
C CYS A 42 -69.17 15.96 -18.04
N CYS A 43 -68.99 14.80 -18.68
CA CYS A 43 -70.00 14.23 -19.59
C CYS A 43 -69.70 12.74 -19.86
N GLN A 44 -70.77 11.95 -19.84
CA GLN A 44 -70.83 10.52 -20.09
C GLN A 44 -70.48 10.19 -21.55
N ASP A 45 -69.81 9.07 -21.79
CA ASP A 45 -70.17 8.22 -22.91
C ASP A 45 -70.11 6.74 -22.51
N LYS A 46 -71.22 6.07 -22.74
CA LYS A 46 -71.42 4.64 -22.60
C LYS A 46 -71.27 4.05 -24.00
N SER A 47 -70.16 3.38 -24.30
CA SER A 47 -70.16 2.20 -25.19
C SER A 47 -68.74 1.70 -25.49
N ALA A 48 -68.39 0.57 -24.89
CA ALA A 48 -67.64 -0.52 -25.53
C ALA A 48 -67.25 -1.53 -24.44
N ILE A 49 -68.15 -2.49 -24.18
CA ILE A 49 -67.76 -3.74 -23.54
C ILE A 49 -66.98 -4.52 -24.60
N ILE A 50 -65.68 -4.23 -24.76
CA ILE A 50 -64.76 -5.17 -25.39
C ILE A 50 -64.26 -6.06 -24.26
N SER A 51 -64.91 -7.21 -24.15
CA SER A 51 -64.41 -8.37 -23.42
C SER A 51 -63.10 -8.81 -24.09
N ALA A 52 -62.01 -8.13 -23.74
CA ALA A 52 -60.68 -8.66 -23.96
C ALA A 52 -60.52 -9.77 -22.93
N SER A 53 -60.72 -11.02 -23.36
CA SER A 53 -60.28 -12.19 -22.62
C SER A 53 -58.76 -12.09 -22.48
N GLY A 54 -58.32 -11.39 -21.44
CA GLY A 54 -56.94 -11.41 -21.00
C GLY A 54 -56.63 -12.85 -20.63
N SER A 55 -55.92 -13.55 -21.53
CA SER A 55 -55.15 -14.72 -21.16
C SER A 55 -54.32 -14.31 -19.96
N GLN A 56 -54.76 -14.73 -18.78
CA GLN A 56 -54.02 -14.60 -17.54
C GLN A 56 -52.70 -15.33 -17.79
N ARG A 57 -51.66 -14.59 -18.18
CA ARG A 57 -50.30 -15.12 -18.15
C ARG A 57 -50.10 -15.54 -16.70
N LYS A 58 -50.08 -16.84 -16.45
CA LYS A 58 -49.70 -17.38 -15.15
C LYS A 58 -48.30 -16.86 -14.88
N VAL A 59 -48.21 -15.81 -14.06
CA VAL A 59 -46.94 -15.40 -13.48
C VAL A 59 -46.58 -16.53 -12.52
N GLY A 60 -45.66 -17.39 -12.93
CA GLY A 60 -45.13 -18.44 -12.07
C GLY A 60 -44.40 -17.79 -10.91
N GLY A 61 -44.84 -18.07 -9.68
CA GLY A 61 -44.11 -17.70 -8.47
C GLY A 61 -43.04 -18.75 -8.17
N PHE A 62 -41.86 -18.29 -7.71
CA PHE A 62 -40.82 -19.18 -7.18
C PHE A 62 -41.33 -19.89 -5.93
N THR A 63 -40.98 -21.16 -5.78
CA THR A 63 -41.29 -21.92 -4.56
C THR A 63 -40.25 -21.63 -3.49
N LEU A 64 -40.64 -21.69 -2.22
CA LEU A 64 -39.70 -21.54 -1.09
C LEU A 64 -38.58 -22.58 -1.17
N ILE A 65 -38.91 -23.81 -1.55
CA ILE A 65 -37.94 -24.91 -1.67
C ILE A 65 -36.90 -24.65 -2.76
N GLU A 66 -37.30 -24.05 -3.88
CA GLU A 66 -36.40 -23.69 -4.98
C GLU A 66 -35.39 -22.63 -4.54
N LEU A 67 -35.82 -21.65 -3.73
CA LEU A 67 -34.89 -20.70 -3.12
C LEU A 67 -34.00 -21.36 -2.06
N MET A 68 -34.54 -22.26 -1.24
CA MET A 68 -33.77 -22.94 -0.18
C MET A 68 -32.63 -23.80 -0.74
N ILE A 69 -32.85 -24.49 -1.85
CA ILE A 69 -31.81 -25.28 -2.52
C ILE A 69 -30.73 -24.37 -3.12
N VAL A 70 -31.10 -23.22 -3.68
CA VAL A 70 -30.12 -22.29 -4.26
C VAL A 70 -29.20 -21.73 -3.17
N VAL A 71 -29.75 -21.23 -2.07
CA VAL A 71 -28.93 -20.68 -0.98
C VAL A 71 -28.08 -21.75 -0.30
N SER A 72 -28.54 -23.01 -0.23
CA SER A 72 -27.75 -24.10 0.35
C SER A 72 -26.56 -24.47 -0.53
N ILE A 73 -26.74 -24.53 -1.86
CA ILE A 73 -25.63 -24.78 -2.80
C ILE A 73 -24.61 -23.63 -2.75
N ILE A 74 -25.07 -22.37 -2.73
CA ILE A 74 -24.19 -21.19 -2.60
C ILE A 74 -23.40 -21.26 -1.29
N ALA A 75 -24.04 -21.64 -0.17
CA ALA A 75 -23.35 -21.76 1.11
C ALA A 75 -22.20 -22.78 1.06
N VAL A 76 -22.42 -23.96 0.46
CA VAL A 76 -21.38 -24.97 0.29
C VAL A 76 -20.25 -24.46 -0.61
N LEU A 77 -20.57 -23.88 -1.77
CA LEU A 77 -19.56 -23.36 -2.70
C LEU A 77 -18.73 -22.23 -2.07
N ALA A 78 -19.37 -21.33 -1.31
CA ALA A 78 -18.70 -20.22 -0.65
C ALA A 78 -17.58 -20.70 0.30
N THR A 79 -17.82 -21.77 1.07
CA THR A 79 -16.81 -22.30 2.00
C THR A 79 -15.55 -22.83 1.31
N LEU A 80 -15.71 -23.50 0.16
CA LEU A 80 -14.58 -24.03 -0.62
C LEU A 80 -13.74 -22.91 -1.23
N VAL A 81 -14.42 -21.89 -1.78
CA VAL A 81 -13.76 -20.73 -2.39
C VAL A 81 -12.94 -19.97 -1.36
N THR A 82 -13.45 -19.76 -0.14
CA THR A 82 -12.72 -19.05 0.92
C THR A 82 -11.37 -19.73 1.23
N LYS A 83 -11.34 -21.07 1.34
CA LYS A 83 -10.09 -21.79 1.61
C LYS A 83 -9.08 -21.68 0.47
N MET A 84 -9.54 -21.71 -0.78
CA MET A 84 -8.67 -21.52 -1.93
C MET A 84 -8.08 -20.10 -1.98
N ILE A 85 -8.87 -19.08 -1.64
CA ILE A 85 -8.40 -17.69 -1.59
C ILE A 85 -7.33 -17.52 -0.50
N GLN A 86 -7.54 -18.08 0.70
CA GLN A 86 -6.56 -18.01 1.80
C GLN A 86 -5.21 -18.61 1.39
N GLN A 87 -5.22 -19.80 0.78
CA GLN A 87 -3.99 -20.45 0.31
C GLN A 87 -3.31 -19.67 -0.82
N ALA A 88 -4.09 -19.08 -1.73
CA ALA A 88 -3.54 -18.26 -2.80
C ALA A 88 -2.92 -16.96 -2.27
N GLN A 89 -3.55 -16.33 -1.27
CA GLN A 89 -3.02 -15.14 -0.61
C GLN A 89 -1.73 -15.43 0.16
N ALA A 90 -1.66 -16.53 0.91
CA ALA A 90 -0.44 -16.94 1.62
C ALA A 90 0.74 -17.13 0.66
N LYS A 91 0.52 -17.87 -0.44
CA LYS A 91 1.55 -18.06 -1.48
C LYS A 91 1.95 -16.76 -2.17
N ALA A 92 1.00 -15.85 -2.37
CA ALA A 92 1.29 -14.54 -2.95
C ALA A 92 2.12 -13.67 -2.00
N ALA A 93 1.85 -13.73 -0.70
CA ALA A 93 2.63 -13.07 0.34
C ALA A 93 4.08 -13.61 0.37
N GLU A 94 4.28 -14.92 0.46
CA GLU A 94 5.62 -15.53 0.42
C GLU A 94 6.41 -15.14 -0.85
N ALA A 95 5.74 -15.17 -2.01
CA ALA A 95 6.35 -14.78 -3.28
C ALA A 95 6.70 -13.29 -3.34
N GLN A 96 5.85 -12.43 -2.76
CA GLN A 96 6.12 -11.00 -2.63
C GLN A 96 7.33 -10.77 -1.72
N ALA A 97 7.37 -11.39 -0.54
CA ALA A 97 8.48 -11.22 0.39
C ALA A 97 9.82 -11.66 -0.23
N THR A 98 9.82 -12.80 -0.91
CA THR A 98 11.00 -13.30 -1.64
C THR A 98 11.46 -12.31 -2.74
N THR A 99 10.50 -11.69 -3.45
CA THR A 99 10.79 -10.70 -4.49
C THR A 99 11.35 -9.41 -3.91
N ASP A 100 10.78 -8.94 -2.82
CA ASP A 100 11.22 -7.74 -2.11
C ASP A 100 12.65 -7.93 -1.58
N ILE A 101 12.95 -9.06 -0.93
CA ILE A 101 14.30 -9.42 -0.46
C ILE A 101 15.31 -9.47 -1.60
N SER A 102 14.96 -10.09 -2.73
CA SER A 102 15.83 -10.13 -3.91
C SER A 102 16.13 -8.73 -4.46
N THR A 103 15.12 -7.86 -4.48
CA THR A 103 15.24 -6.49 -4.96
C THR A 103 16.11 -5.65 -4.03
N LEU A 104 15.86 -5.72 -2.73
CA LEU A 104 16.65 -5.06 -1.68
C LEU A 104 18.11 -5.54 -1.69
N LYS A 105 18.33 -6.86 -1.81
CA LYS A 105 19.66 -7.46 -1.96
C LYS A 105 20.43 -6.89 -3.15
N ASN A 106 19.79 -6.78 -4.31
CA ASN A 106 20.44 -6.22 -5.50
C ASN A 106 20.83 -4.76 -5.31
N ALA A 107 20.00 -3.97 -4.63
CA ALA A 107 20.28 -2.57 -4.29
C ALA A 107 21.45 -2.44 -3.30
N LEU A 108 21.47 -3.28 -2.25
CA LEU A 108 22.58 -3.35 -1.29
C LEU A 108 23.90 -3.72 -1.95
N GLU A 109 23.89 -4.69 -2.86
CA GLU A 109 25.08 -5.06 -3.64
C GLU A 109 25.54 -3.91 -4.54
N GLN A 110 24.62 -3.10 -5.09
CA GLN A 110 24.98 -1.91 -5.85
C GLN A 110 25.57 -0.82 -4.97
N PHE A 111 24.96 -0.56 -3.81
CA PHE A 111 25.49 0.36 -2.82
C PHE A 111 26.91 -0.04 -2.40
N ASN A 112 27.14 -1.31 -2.09
CA ASN A 112 28.46 -1.81 -1.69
C ASN A 112 29.50 -1.74 -2.82
N ARG A 113 29.10 -1.83 -4.09
CA ARG A 113 30.02 -1.59 -5.22
C ARG A 113 30.49 -0.14 -5.29
N ASP A 114 29.63 0.81 -4.92
CA ASP A 114 29.90 2.24 -5.03
C ASP A 114 30.55 2.84 -3.77
N GLU A 115 30.15 2.36 -2.59
CA GLU A 115 30.65 2.83 -1.30
C GLU A 115 31.73 1.90 -0.69
N GLY A 116 31.82 0.65 -1.15
CA GLY A 116 32.74 -0.36 -0.62
C GLY A 116 32.37 -0.92 0.75
N VAL A 117 31.20 -0.55 1.27
CA VAL A 117 30.62 -0.96 2.56
C VAL A 117 29.11 -1.11 2.38
N TYR A 118 28.47 -1.89 3.26
CA TYR A 118 27.02 -1.91 3.36
C TYR A 118 26.54 -0.75 4.27
N PRO A 119 25.31 -0.25 4.10
CA PRO A 119 24.75 0.75 5.01
C PRO A 119 24.73 0.22 6.46
N GLY A 120 24.92 1.11 7.44
CA GLY A 120 24.97 0.75 8.85
C GLY A 120 26.36 0.40 9.39
N TRP A 121 27.37 0.22 8.53
CA TRP A 121 28.71 -0.25 8.92
C TRP A 121 29.42 0.58 10.00
N ASP A 122 29.05 1.85 10.15
CA ASP A 122 29.61 2.81 11.09
C ASP A 122 28.77 2.98 12.37
N LEU A 123 27.64 2.29 12.48
CA LEU A 123 26.80 2.32 13.67
C LEU A 123 27.46 1.58 14.83
N GLU A 124 27.36 2.16 16.01
CA GLU A 124 27.74 1.54 17.27
C GLU A 124 26.49 0.91 17.87
N VAL A 125 26.41 -0.43 17.82
CA VAL A 125 25.26 -1.21 18.28
C VAL A 125 25.63 -1.91 19.58
N ASP A 126 24.85 -1.66 20.64
CA ASP A 126 25.05 -2.27 21.96
C ASP A 126 24.62 -3.75 21.98
N ASP A 127 23.50 -4.08 21.34
CA ASP A 127 22.97 -5.44 21.20
C ASP A 127 22.64 -5.76 19.73
N PRO A 128 23.50 -6.52 19.02
CA PRO A 128 23.28 -6.88 17.61
C PRO A 128 22.08 -7.82 17.37
N GLU A 129 21.57 -8.48 18.41
CA GLU A 129 20.46 -9.44 18.30
C GLU A 129 19.10 -8.74 18.29
N GLU A 130 18.96 -7.65 19.05
CA GLU A 130 17.74 -6.84 19.11
C GLU A 130 17.72 -5.69 18.07
N PHE A 131 18.90 -5.31 17.57
CA PHE A 131 19.03 -4.17 16.68
C PHE A 131 18.52 -4.45 15.25
N ASN A 132 17.64 -3.59 14.75
CA ASN A 132 17.24 -3.56 13.36
C ASN A 132 17.92 -2.40 12.61
N GLY A 133 18.92 -2.71 11.78
CA GLY A 133 19.64 -1.73 10.96
C GLY A 133 18.87 -1.24 9.73
N PHE A 134 17.62 -1.66 9.55
CA PHE A 134 16.82 -1.30 8.38
C PHE A 134 16.73 0.21 8.13
N PRO A 135 16.57 1.10 9.13
CA PRO A 135 16.55 2.54 8.89
C PRO A 135 17.82 3.07 8.22
N ALA A 136 19.00 2.59 8.64
CA ALA A 136 20.26 2.99 8.04
C ALA A 136 20.42 2.43 6.62
N MET A 137 19.96 1.20 6.39
CA MET A 137 19.83 0.64 5.05
C MET A 137 18.91 1.47 4.16
N PHE A 138 17.71 1.83 4.64
CA PHE A 138 16.75 2.63 3.91
C PHE A 138 17.37 3.96 3.47
N GLU A 139 17.96 4.69 4.40
CA GLU A 139 18.61 5.97 4.11
C GLU A 139 19.75 5.78 3.09
N GLY A 140 20.57 4.75 3.24
CA GLY A 140 21.67 4.45 2.31
C GLY A 140 21.19 4.16 0.88
N ILE A 141 20.14 3.35 0.72
CA ILE A 141 19.69 2.87 -0.60
C ILE A 141 18.63 3.76 -1.26
N ALA A 142 17.73 4.35 -0.49
CA ALA A 142 16.56 5.08 -0.97
C ALA A 142 16.53 6.56 -0.55
N GLY A 143 17.39 6.95 0.40
CA GLY A 143 17.49 8.32 0.89
C GLY A 143 18.11 9.30 -0.10
N GLU A 144 18.05 10.59 0.24
CA GLU A 144 18.62 11.64 -0.59
C GLU A 144 20.15 11.60 -0.63
N ARG A 145 20.72 11.90 -1.80
CA ARG A 145 22.16 11.96 -2.00
C ARG A 145 22.83 13.09 -1.19
N PRO A 146 24.10 12.94 -0.77
CA PRO A 146 24.85 14.01 -0.13
C PRO A 146 25.01 15.24 -1.04
N PRO A 147 25.06 16.47 -0.49
CA PRO A 147 25.09 16.81 0.94
C PRO A 147 23.71 16.96 1.60
N ASN A 148 22.62 16.74 0.86
CA ASN A 148 21.26 17.03 1.34
C ASN A 148 20.67 15.89 2.18
N GLY A 149 21.15 14.66 2.02
CA GLY A 149 20.76 13.51 2.82
C GLY A 149 21.90 12.54 3.09
N LYS A 150 21.54 11.40 3.69
CA LYS A 150 22.46 10.34 4.16
C LYS A 150 22.59 9.17 3.17
N GLY A 151 22.05 9.30 1.97
CA GLY A 151 22.15 8.27 0.93
C GLY A 151 23.57 8.07 0.40
N GLY A 152 23.78 6.97 -0.33
CA GLY A 152 25.04 6.76 -1.05
C GLY A 152 25.27 7.79 -2.16
N LYS A 153 26.50 7.84 -2.68
CA LYS A 153 26.92 8.82 -3.71
C LYS A 153 26.04 8.81 -4.96
N ASN A 154 25.56 7.61 -5.33
CA ASN A 154 24.69 7.39 -6.50
C ASN A 154 23.24 7.07 -6.12
N ALA A 155 22.82 7.36 -4.88
CA ALA A 155 21.45 7.15 -4.46
C ALA A 155 20.45 7.99 -5.31
N PRO A 156 19.21 7.52 -5.49
CA PRO A 156 18.67 6.27 -4.97
C PRO A 156 19.09 5.05 -5.81
N TYR A 157 19.37 3.95 -5.13
CA TYR A 157 19.62 2.62 -5.71
C TYR A 157 18.33 1.81 -5.87
N LEU A 158 17.29 2.16 -5.11
CA LEU A 158 15.98 1.51 -5.15
C LEU A 158 14.88 2.53 -4.82
N GLU A 159 13.78 2.46 -5.57
CA GLU A 159 12.54 3.16 -5.24
C GLU A 159 11.58 2.21 -4.54
N LEU A 160 11.30 2.46 -3.26
CA LEU A 160 10.37 1.67 -2.46
C LEU A 160 8.95 2.22 -2.55
N ASN A 161 7.96 1.32 -2.43
CA ASN A 161 6.57 1.73 -2.41
C ASN A 161 6.27 2.48 -1.11
N THR A 162 5.97 3.78 -1.21
CA THR A 162 5.68 4.65 -0.07
C THR A 162 4.52 4.17 0.80
N SER A 163 3.62 3.34 0.27
CA SER A 163 2.47 2.80 1.01
C SER A 163 2.86 1.80 2.10
N ASN A 164 4.02 1.17 1.96
CA ASN A 164 4.56 0.19 2.89
C ASN A 164 5.64 0.78 3.81
N ILE A 165 5.93 2.08 3.68
CA ILE A 165 6.89 2.76 4.55
C ILE A 165 6.17 3.22 5.80
N VAL A 166 6.73 2.84 6.94
CA VAL A 166 6.26 3.24 8.27
C VAL A 166 7.38 3.88 9.07
N VAL A 167 6.98 4.68 10.05
CA VAL A 167 7.87 5.37 10.99
C VAL A 167 7.34 5.13 12.40
N ILE A 168 8.23 5.22 13.38
CA ILE A 168 7.85 5.18 14.80
C ILE A 168 7.38 6.58 15.20
N ASP A 169 6.25 6.67 15.90
CA ASP A 169 5.76 7.92 16.46
C ASP A 169 5.99 7.90 17.97
N GLU A 170 6.83 8.79 18.50
CA GLU A 170 7.10 8.87 19.94
C GLU A 170 5.83 9.23 20.74
N ASP A 171 4.84 9.88 20.11
CA ASP A 171 3.58 10.27 20.74
C ASP A 171 2.53 9.13 20.78
N PHE A 172 2.80 8.00 20.11
CA PHE A 172 1.93 6.83 20.06
C PHE A 172 2.67 5.62 20.62
N GLU A 173 2.14 5.01 21.69
CA GLU A 173 2.74 3.85 22.35
C GLU A 173 3.00 2.70 21.35
N GLU A 174 4.26 2.54 20.92
CA GLU A 174 4.84 1.36 20.27
C GLU A 174 4.16 0.89 18.95
N GLU A 175 3.40 1.76 18.27
CA GLU A 175 2.71 1.41 17.02
C GLU A 175 3.33 2.12 15.81
N TYR A 176 3.71 1.36 14.79
CA TYR A 176 4.17 1.89 13.51
C TYR A 176 3.06 2.71 12.83
N LYS A 177 3.34 3.97 12.51
CA LYS A 177 2.44 4.79 11.67
C LYS A 177 2.91 4.80 10.23
N LYS A 178 1.97 4.93 9.29
CA LYS A 178 2.31 5.19 7.88
C LYS A 178 3.05 6.51 7.77
N ALA A 179 4.16 6.49 7.02
CA ALA A 179 4.99 7.67 6.84
C ALA A 179 4.19 8.79 6.15
N GLY A 180 4.13 9.95 6.80
CA GLY A 180 3.63 11.17 6.20
C GLY A 180 4.54 11.67 5.08
N ARG A 181 4.04 12.61 4.27
CA ARG A 181 4.87 13.22 3.21
C ARG A 181 6.09 13.94 3.79
N SER A 182 5.98 14.58 4.96
CA SER A 182 7.12 15.20 5.65
C SER A 182 8.16 14.17 6.05
N ASP A 183 7.69 13.08 6.65
CA ASP A 183 8.54 12.05 7.26
C ASP A 183 9.42 11.37 6.22
N LEU A 184 8.88 11.16 5.00
CA LEU A 184 9.61 10.57 3.88
C LEU A 184 10.85 11.37 3.43
N PHE A 185 10.88 12.69 3.65
CA PHE A 185 12.01 13.55 3.26
C PHE A 185 12.89 13.96 4.44
N ASP A 186 12.54 13.56 5.65
CA ASP A 186 13.32 13.88 6.84
C ASP A 186 14.36 12.79 7.10
N SER A 187 15.65 13.09 6.90
CA SER A 187 16.74 12.11 7.09
C SER A 187 16.99 11.71 8.55
N ASP A 188 16.36 12.40 9.51
CA ASP A 188 16.50 12.10 10.93
C ASP A 188 15.36 11.21 11.45
N VAL A 189 14.33 10.98 10.63
CA VAL A 189 13.24 10.05 10.95
C VAL A 189 13.59 8.64 10.51
N GLU A 190 13.54 7.69 11.45
CA GLU A 190 13.75 6.27 11.16
C GLU A 190 12.57 5.68 10.37
N LYS A 191 12.90 4.97 9.29
CA LYS A 191 11.93 4.43 8.34
C LYS A 191 12.09 2.93 8.24
N PHE A 192 10.96 2.25 8.28
CA PHE A 192 10.85 0.81 8.13
C PHE A 192 9.98 0.48 6.92
N TYR A 193 10.24 -0.65 6.28
CA TYR A 193 9.43 -1.15 5.18
C TYR A 193 8.71 -2.41 5.62
N LEU A 194 7.38 -2.43 5.47
CA LEU A 194 6.56 -3.55 5.88
C LEU A 194 6.59 -4.66 4.84
N ASP A 195 6.68 -5.88 5.35
CA ASP A 195 6.47 -7.12 4.61
C ASP A 195 4.95 -7.39 4.40
N PRO A 196 4.60 -8.48 3.69
CA PRO A 196 3.21 -8.86 3.46
C PRO A 196 2.38 -9.15 4.73
N TRP A 197 3.03 -9.43 5.86
CA TRP A 197 2.41 -9.72 7.16
C TRP A 197 2.38 -8.49 8.07
N GLN A 198 2.76 -7.32 7.56
CA GLN A 198 2.79 -6.04 8.29
C GLN A 198 3.84 -6.00 9.40
N VAL A 199 4.89 -6.81 9.27
CA VAL A 199 6.08 -6.72 10.10
C VAL A 199 7.17 -6.01 9.30
N PRO A 200 7.95 -5.10 9.90
CA PRO A 200 9.13 -4.55 9.25
C PRO A 200 10.09 -5.65 8.79
N TYR A 201 10.71 -5.45 7.62
CA TYR A 201 11.90 -6.21 7.29
C TYR A 201 13.02 -5.93 8.30
N PHE A 202 13.80 -6.96 8.57
CA PHE A 202 14.95 -6.89 9.44
C PHE A 202 16.23 -6.90 8.61
N TYR A 203 17.18 -6.06 8.99
CA TYR A 203 18.46 -5.95 8.33
C TYR A 203 19.59 -5.84 9.35
N ARG A 204 20.68 -6.56 9.07
CA ARG A 204 21.94 -6.44 9.81
C ARG A 204 23.12 -6.61 8.87
N GLU A 205 24.13 -5.79 9.04
CA GLU A 205 25.34 -5.80 8.25
C GLU A 205 26.51 -6.42 9.00
N ASN A 206 27.43 -7.04 8.26
CA ASN A 206 28.68 -7.50 8.83
C ASN A 206 29.67 -6.34 8.93
N ARG A 207 30.03 -5.96 10.15
CA ARG A 207 31.08 -4.95 10.39
C ARG A 207 32.45 -5.39 9.87
N SER A 208 32.76 -6.70 9.93
CA SER A 208 34.02 -7.25 9.46
C SER A 208 33.96 -7.64 7.97
N LYS A 209 34.81 -7.02 7.16
CA LYS A 209 35.00 -7.41 5.75
C LYS A 209 35.73 -8.75 5.57
N ARG A 210 36.34 -9.29 6.64
CA ARG A 210 37.25 -10.45 6.57
C ARG A 210 36.67 -11.70 7.21
N THR A 211 35.89 -11.53 8.27
CA THR A 211 35.35 -12.63 9.08
C THR A 211 33.86 -12.48 9.18
N LYS A 212 33.16 -13.61 9.25
CA LYS A 212 31.75 -13.65 9.62
C LYS A 212 31.67 -13.44 11.14
N GLU A 213 30.70 -12.65 11.60
CA GLU A 213 30.38 -12.59 13.04
C GLU A 213 29.58 -13.83 13.45
N ASP A 214 29.69 -14.25 14.71
CA ASP A 214 29.12 -15.53 15.18
C ASP A 214 27.59 -15.55 15.12
N TRP A 215 26.95 -14.39 15.31
CA TRP A 215 25.50 -14.20 15.28
C TRP A 215 24.89 -14.14 13.87
N MET A 216 25.72 -14.02 12.83
CA MET A 216 25.20 -14.00 11.46
C MET A 216 24.75 -15.40 11.03
N ILE A 217 23.77 -15.52 10.15
CA ILE A 217 23.38 -16.82 9.59
C ILE A 217 24.38 -17.20 8.49
N ARG A 218 24.74 -16.28 7.60
CA ARG A 218 25.63 -16.53 6.45
C ARG A 218 26.92 -15.73 6.49
N ARG A 219 27.88 -16.13 5.63
CA ARG A 219 29.09 -15.34 5.33
C ARG A 219 28.79 -14.23 4.30
N SER A 220 27.53 -14.01 3.90
CA SER A 220 27.16 -12.82 3.14
C SER A 220 27.45 -11.59 3.99
N GLY A 221 27.87 -10.48 3.38
CA GLY A 221 28.24 -9.28 4.14
C GLY A 221 27.09 -8.61 4.88
N PHE A 222 25.87 -9.17 4.83
CA PHE A 222 24.67 -8.76 5.54
C PHE A 222 23.67 -9.93 5.59
N ASP A 223 22.74 -9.86 6.53
CA ASP A 223 21.51 -10.65 6.56
C ASP A 223 20.30 -9.71 6.41
N LEU A 224 19.30 -10.16 5.65
CA LEU A 224 18.05 -9.44 5.37
C LEU A 224 16.93 -10.46 5.34
N TRP A 225 15.87 -10.24 6.14
CA TRP A 225 14.77 -11.18 6.26
C TRP A 225 13.43 -10.53 6.65
N SER A 226 12.35 -11.28 6.45
CA SER A 226 10.98 -11.02 6.91
C SER A 226 10.63 -12.08 7.95
N ALA A 227 9.80 -11.69 8.93
CA ALA A 227 9.29 -12.53 10.01
C ALA A 227 8.27 -13.59 9.56
N GLY A 228 8.00 -13.69 8.26
CA GLY A 228 7.16 -14.74 7.71
C GLY A 228 5.69 -14.72 8.16
N PRO A 229 4.96 -15.81 7.84
CA PRO A 229 3.55 -16.00 8.17
C PRO A 229 3.14 -15.87 9.63
N ASP A 230 3.99 -16.27 10.58
CA ASP A 230 3.68 -16.22 11.99
C ASP A 230 3.95 -14.85 12.64
N SER A 231 4.66 -13.97 11.92
CA SER A 231 5.04 -12.62 12.35
C SER A 231 5.98 -12.60 13.57
N VAL A 232 6.70 -13.70 13.80
CA VAL A 232 7.67 -13.86 14.89
C VAL A 232 9.08 -13.83 14.29
N ASN A 233 9.99 -13.08 14.92
CA ASN A 233 11.37 -12.99 14.47
C ASN A 233 12.22 -14.09 15.13
N ASP A 234 12.38 -15.22 14.45
CA ASP A 234 13.10 -16.38 14.98
C ASP A 234 14.50 -16.58 14.37
N ALA A 235 14.80 -15.88 13.26
CA ALA A 235 16.07 -15.92 12.54
C ALA A 235 17.29 -15.58 13.41
N CYS A 236 17.08 -14.98 14.58
CA CYS A 236 18.14 -14.59 15.50
C CYS A 236 18.68 -15.73 16.38
N TYR A 237 17.92 -16.81 16.62
CA TYR A 237 18.23 -17.73 17.72
C TYR A 237 19.02 -19.00 17.36
N GLY A 238 19.32 -19.23 16.08
CA GLY A 238 20.02 -20.42 15.64
C GLY A 238 19.19 -21.69 15.81
N VAL A 239 19.49 -22.70 14.99
CA VAL A 239 18.74 -23.96 14.82
C VAL A 239 18.13 -24.47 16.14
N ALA A 240 16.80 -24.59 16.18
CA ALA A 240 16.05 -25.17 17.30
C ALA A 240 16.78 -26.40 17.87
N GLU A 241 17.04 -26.40 19.19
CA GLU A 241 17.84 -27.44 19.88
C GLU A 241 17.29 -28.86 19.66
N ASP A 242 16.01 -28.95 19.29
CA ASP A 242 15.20 -30.14 19.13
C ASP A 242 14.93 -30.53 17.66
N GLY A 243 15.31 -29.71 16.67
CA GLY A 243 15.21 -30.05 15.25
C GLY A 243 13.76 -30.25 14.74
N GLU A 244 12.77 -29.78 15.48
CA GLU A 244 11.34 -29.88 15.12
C GLU A 244 10.72 -28.54 14.67
N GLU A 245 11.36 -27.39 14.96
CA GLU A 245 10.87 -26.07 14.53
C GLU A 245 11.61 -25.63 13.25
N GLU A 246 10.89 -25.69 12.13
CA GLU A 246 11.29 -25.10 10.85
C GLU A 246 10.85 -23.64 10.87
N TYR A 247 11.81 -22.72 10.91
CA TYR A 247 11.54 -21.28 10.81
C TYR A 247 10.81 -20.98 9.51
N ASP A 248 9.71 -20.23 9.59
CA ASP A 248 8.95 -19.76 8.44
C ASP A 248 9.41 -18.38 7.93
N ASP A 249 10.39 -17.79 8.63
CA ASP A 249 11.11 -16.60 8.19
C ASP A 249 11.57 -16.76 6.73
N ILE A 250 11.62 -15.64 6.02
CA ILE A 250 12.05 -15.61 4.63
C ILE A 250 13.19 -14.60 4.51
N GLY A 251 14.36 -15.04 4.08
CA GLY A 251 15.52 -14.15 3.96
C GLY A 251 16.47 -14.51 2.83
N ASN A 252 17.61 -13.83 2.82
CA ASN A 252 18.61 -13.92 1.76
C ASN A 252 19.50 -15.19 1.80
N TRP A 253 19.04 -16.25 2.49
CA TRP A 253 19.72 -17.55 2.59
C TRP A 253 19.38 -18.51 1.43
#